data_AF-A0A7V3ZTT4-F1
#
_entry.id   AF-A0A7V3ZTT4-F1
#
_cell.length_a   1.000
_cell.length_b   1.000
_cell.length_c   1.000
_cell.angle_alpha   90.00
_cell.angle_beta   90.00
_cell.angle_gamma   90.00
#
_symmetry.space_group_name_H-M   'P 1'
#
loop_
_entity.id
_entity.type
_entity.pdbx_description
1 polymer ?
#
loop_
_entity_poly.entity_id
_entity_poly.type
_entity_poly.pdbx_seq_one_letter_code
_entity_poly.pdbx_strand_id
1 'polypeptide(L)'
;MKIFLMIIIMQGTIKDRVSFEEPISDKGTIKHRVSFEEFISDRGYIKEYMQFLPSTTPTGSYLLGMIFFNKSDSSFYINDKTGWVKLGGGGGGVGGSGSPSQVAFWTSSNTIGGNNNLWWDNTNARLGIGTSSPAFKLDVKTHDTICARFTSSSNKSILKISNGYTVYPRSSKLFFDLADISFGLIFERDITIQGFKDKFYFYNKTNPIMVFDINERRVGIGTNNPQSRLHVAGSISLPVKTVNMDYTATDSDYMILVDASGGVRTITLPVVAGRVYVVKKIDSSVNAVYVIPASGTIDGASSHTLLSQWKCISVICDGTDYYIISSY
;
A
#
# COMPACT_ATOMS: atom_id res chain seq x y z
N MET A 1 -39.26 -47.16 -32.91
CA MET A 1 -38.11 -47.02 -31.99
C MET A 1 -37.00 -47.93 -32.49
N LYS A 2 -35.97 -47.40 -33.16
CA LYS A 2 -34.81 -48.21 -33.60
C LYS A 2 -33.87 -48.36 -32.40
N ILE A 3 -33.78 -49.55 -31.84
CA ILE A 3 -32.78 -49.89 -30.82
C ILE A 3 -31.52 -50.30 -31.58
N PHE A 4 -30.47 -49.50 -31.51
CA PHE A 4 -29.13 -49.91 -31.96
C PHE A 4 -28.52 -50.76 -30.85
N LEU A 5 -28.36 -52.06 -31.09
CA LEU A 5 -27.57 -52.95 -30.23
C LEU A 5 -26.12 -52.92 -30.73
N MET A 6 -25.22 -52.31 -29.94
CA MET A 6 -23.78 -52.35 -30.22
C MET A 6 -23.20 -53.64 -29.65
N ILE A 7 -22.95 -54.63 -30.51
CA ILE A 7 -22.24 -55.85 -30.13
C ILE A 7 -20.74 -55.57 -30.35
N ILE A 8 -19.98 -55.46 -29.25
CA ILE A 8 -18.51 -55.41 -29.33
C ILE A 8 -18.04 -56.86 -29.48
N ILE A 9 -17.66 -57.26 -30.69
CA ILE A 9 -17.04 -58.56 -30.96
C ILE A 9 -15.53 -58.36 -30.84
N MET A 10 -14.92 -58.78 -29.73
CA MET A 10 -13.47 -58.99 -29.69
C MET A 10 -13.16 -60.36 -30.28
N GLN A 11 -12.10 -60.43 -31.11
CA GLN A 11 -11.75 -61.61 -31.89
C GLN A 11 -11.73 -62.89 -31.04
N GLY A 12 -12.73 -63.72 -31.28
CA GLY A 12 -12.93 -65.01 -30.63
C GLY A 12 -14.21 -65.62 -31.19
N THR A 13 -14.15 -66.88 -31.57
CA THR A 13 -15.28 -67.61 -32.17
C THR A 13 -16.47 -67.58 -31.22
N ILE A 14 -17.61 -67.04 -31.65
CA ILE A 14 -18.86 -67.11 -30.88
C ILE A 14 -19.22 -68.60 -30.78
N LYS A 15 -19.18 -69.15 -29.57
CA LYS A 15 -19.54 -70.55 -29.32
C LYS A 15 -21.02 -70.75 -29.01
N ASP A 16 -21.78 -69.69 -28.75
CA ASP A 16 -23.17 -69.82 -28.33
C ASP A 16 -24.15 -69.16 -29.31
N ARG A 17 -25.14 -69.96 -29.72
CA ARG A 17 -26.27 -69.56 -30.57
C ARG A 17 -27.07 -68.49 -29.84
N VAL A 18 -27.27 -67.33 -30.45
CA VAL A 18 -28.42 -66.48 -30.12
C VAL A 18 -29.66 -67.16 -30.72
N SER A 19 -30.31 -68.03 -29.96
CA SER A 19 -31.59 -68.61 -30.36
C SER A 19 -32.71 -67.61 -30.08
N PHE A 20 -33.36 -67.13 -31.14
CA PHE A 20 -34.67 -66.51 -31.03
C PHE A 20 -35.67 -67.65 -30.81
N GLU A 21 -36.25 -67.74 -29.61
CA GLU A 21 -37.38 -68.66 -29.38
C GLU A 21 -38.53 -68.31 -30.33
N GLU A 22 -39.20 -69.34 -30.86
CA GLU A 22 -40.30 -69.15 -31.79
C GLU A 22 -41.40 -68.25 -31.19
N PRO A 23 -42.06 -67.41 -32.00
CA PRO A 23 -43.09 -66.52 -31.50
C PRO A 23 -44.29 -67.32 -30.98
N ILE A 24 -44.54 -67.28 -29.67
CA ILE A 24 -45.78 -67.80 -29.08
C ILE A 24 -46.92 -66.87 -29.52
N SER A 25 -47.75 -67.30 -30.47
CA SER A 25 -48.96 -66.58 -30.84
C SER A 25 -50.07 -66.89 -29.84
N ASP A 26 -50.25 -66.02 -28.84
CA ASP A 26 -51.57 -65.87 -28.22
C ASP A 26 -51.93 -64.38 -28.21
N LYS A 27 -52.86 -64.02 -29.10
CA LYS A 27 -53.54 -62.71 -29.22
C LYS A 27 -52.72 -61.50 -29.72
N GLY A 28 -52.07 -61.63 -30.88
CA GLY A 28 -51.90 -60.50 -31.81
C GLY A 28 -50.85 -59.42 -31.48
N THR A 29 -49.86 -59.68 -30.62
CA THR A 29 -48.69 -58.80 -30.47
C THR A 29 -47.42 -59.62 -30.23
N ILE A 30 -46.41 -59.47 -31.09
CA ILE A 30 -45.11 -60.15 -30.92
C ILE A 30 -44.38 -59.50 -29.73
N LYS A 31 -44.28 -60.21 -28.61
CA LYS A 31 -43.35 -59.87 -27.53
C LYS A 31 -42.07 -60.66 -27.79
N HIS A 32 -41.05 -60.03 -28.36
CA HIS A 32 -39.70 -60.60 -28.31
C HIS A 32 -39.21 -60.51 -26.85
N ARG A 33 -39.25 -61.64 -26.14
CA ARG A 33 -38.55 -61.78 -24.87
C ARG A 33 -37.11 -62.13 -25.22
N VAL A 34 -36.19 -61.16 -25.13
CA VAL A 34 -34.76 -61.48 -25.11
C VAL A 34 -34.46 -61.90 -23.68
N SER A 35 -34.42 -63.20 -23.45
CA SER A 35 -34.01 -63.81 -22.18
C SER A 35 -32.49 -63.64 -22.07
N PHE A 36 -32.00 -62.73 -21.24
CA PHE A 36 -30.57 -62.61 -20.92
C PHE A 36 -30.11 -63.68 -19.91
N GLU A 37 -30.74 -64.86 -19.91
CA GLU A 37 -30.51 -65.89 -18.89
C GLU A 37 -29.18 -66.64 -19.09
N GLU A 38 -28.55 -66.52 -20.25
CA GLU A 38 -27.37 -67.32 -20.62
C GLU A 38 -26.01 -66.59 -20.54
N PHE A 39 -25.95 -65.31 -20.13
CA PHE A 39 -24.66 -64.65 -19.83
C PHE A 39 -24.13 -64.99 -18.42
N ILE A 40 -24.85 -65.84 -17.66
CA ILE A 40 -24.60 -66.14 -16.24
C ILE A 40 -23.99 -67.54 -16.03
N SER A 41 -23.79 -68.33 -17.10
CA SER A 41 -23.29 -69.71 -16.96
C SER A 41 -21.76 -69.86 -16.93
N ASP A 42 -20.96 -68.85 -17.33
CA ASP A 42 -19.50 -68.95 -17.24
C ASP A 42 -18.95 -68.24 -15.97
N ARG A 43 -19.20 -68.87 -14.81
CA ARG A 43 -18.74 -68.40 -13.49
C ARG A 43 -17.21 -68.46 -13.29
N GLY A 44 -16.42 -68.87 -14.29
CA GLY A 44 -14.96 -68.94 -14.20
C GLY A 44 -14.29 -67.58 -14.35
N TYR A 45 -14.52 -66.90 -15.48
CA TYR A 45 -13.73 -65.72 -15.85
C TYR A 45 -14.17 -64.41 -15.20
N ILE A 46 -15.48 -64.24 -14.94
CA ILE A 46 -15.97 -63.00 -14.29
C ILE A 46 -15.58 -63.01 -12.79
N LYS A 47 -15.58 -64.17 -12.14
CA LYS A 47 -15.21 -64.31 -10.72
C LYS A 47 -13.72 -64.12 -10.45
N GLU A 48 -12.85 -64.32 -11.44
CA GLU A 48 -11.39 -64.14 -11.26
C GLU A 48 -10.98 -62.68 -11.07
N TYR A 49 -11.75 -61.73 -11.63
CA TYR A 49 -11.31 -60.34 -11.71
C TYR A 49 -12.32 -59.32 -11.20
N MET A 50 -13.63 -59.63 -11.17
CA MET A 50 -14.65 -58.69 -10.71
C MET A 50 -15.82 -59.39 -9.99
N GLN A 51 -16.09 -59.01 -8.75
CA GLN A 51 -17.18 -59.62 -7.98
C GLN A 51 -18.18 -58.57 -7.46
N PHE A 52 -19.46 -58.74 -7.84
CA PHE A 52 -20.58 -57.97 -7.30
C PHE A 52 -21.20 -58.72 -6.12
N LEU A 53 -20.61 -58.57 -4.93
CA LEU A 53 -21.14 -59.18 -3.70
C LEU A 53 -22.06 -58.22 -2.93
N PRO A 54 -22.94 -58.75 -2.05
CA PRO A 54 -23.55 -57.95 -0.98
C PRO A 54 -22.48 -57.35 -0.06
N SER A 55 -22.91 -56.38 0.75
CA SER A 55 -22.20 -55.30 1.46
C SER A 55 -21.05 -55.66 2.43
N THR A 56 -20.46 -56.85 2.36
CA THR A 56 -19.38 -57.30 3.24
C THR A 56 -18.11 -57.61 2.44
N THR A 57 -16.95 -57.17 2.93
CA THR A 57 -15.65 -57.45 2.31
C THR A 57 -15.48 -58.96 2.11
N PRO A 58 -15.08 -59.43 0.91
CA PRO A 58 -14.91 -60.85 0.64
C PRO A 58 -13.81 -61.44 1.56
N THR A 59 -14.11 -62.59 2.20
CA THR A 59 -13.17 -63.34 3.07
C THR A 59 -12.62 -64.58 2.36
N GLY A 60 -11.29 -64.67 2.20
CA GLY A 60 -10.61 -65.78 1.51
C GLY A 60 -9.32 -65.33 0.79
N SER A 61 -8.63 -66.27 0.12
CA SER A 61 -7.50 -65.96 -0.78
C SER A 61 -8.03 -65.51 -2.14
N TYR A 62 -7.63 -64.32 -2.59
CA TYR A 62 -8.09 -63.70 -3.83
C TYR A 62 -6.91 -63.39 -4.76
N LEU A 63 -7.19 -63.23 -6.05
CA LEU A 63 -6.17 -62.89 -7.05
C LEU A 63 -5.77 -61.41 -6.95
N LEU A 64 -4.51 -61.13 -7.28
CA LEU A 64 -4.02 -59.77 -7.47
C LEU A 64 -4.85 -59.08 -8.56
N GLY A 65 -5.34 -57.88 -8.26
CA GLY A 65 -6.11 -57.08 -9.20
C GLY A 65 -7.61 -57.35 -9.19
N MET A 66 -8.11 -58.26 -8.35
CA MET A 66 -9.56 -58.44 -8.20
C MET A 66 -10.23 -57.15 -7.73
N ILE A 67 -11.33 -56.75 -8.38
CA ILE A 67 -12.12 -55.57 -8.02
C ILE A 67 -13.40 -55.97 -7.29
N PHE A 68 -13.69 -55.29 -6.19
CA PHE A 68 -14.88 -55.46 -5.37
C PHE A 68 -15.55 -54.11 -5.13
N PHE A 69 -16.87 -54.01 -5.25
CA PHE A 69 -17.62 -52.82 -4.83
C PHE A 69 -18.31 -53.10 -3.48
N ASN A 70 -17.91 -52.36 -2.45
CA ASN A 70 -18.52 -52.44 -1.14
C ASN A 70 -19.73 -51.50 -1.07
N LYS A 71 -20.93 -52.09 -0.97
CA LYS A 71 -22.16 -51.32 -0.86
C LYS A 71 -22.32 -50.58 0.48
N SER A 72 -21.62 -51.01 1.54
CA SER A 72 -21.72 -50.36 2.86
C SER A 72 -21.09 -48.97 2.86
N ASP A 73 -19.97 -48.79 2.14
CA ASP A 73 -19.25 -47.51 2.06
C ASP A 73 -19.17 -46.96 0.63
N SER A 74 -19.99 -47.51 -0.28
CA SER A 74 -20.14 -47.11 -1.68
C SER A 74 -18.82 -46.94 -2.43
N SER A 75 -17.87 -47.84 -2.19
CA SER A 75 -16.51 -47.70 -2.70
C SER A 75 -16.01 -48.95 -3.42
N PHE A 76 -15.17 -48.75 -4.43
CA PHE A 76 -14.43 -49.84 -5.06
C PHE A 76 -13.20 -50.22 -4.24
N TYR A 77 -12.77 -51.47 -4.32
CA TYR A 77 -11.57 -52.02 -3.72
C TYR A 77 -10.83 -52.88 -4.74
N ILE A 78 -9.51 -52.95 -4.64
CA ILE A 78 -8.65 -53.86 -5.40
C ILE A 78 -7.91 -54.79 -4.44
N ASN A 79 -7.76 -56.07 -4.75
CA ASN A 79 -6.93 -56.96 -3.96
C ASN A 79 -5.46 -56.87 -4.42
N ASP A 80 -4.51 -56.64 -3.51
CA ASP A 80 -3.08 -56.52 -3.83
C ASP A 80 -2.23 -57.74 -3.42
N LYS A 81 -2.88 -58.87 -3.10
CA LYS A 81 -2.35 -60.08 -2.43
C LYS A 81 -2.05 -59.95 -0.94
N THR A 82 -1.95 -58.73 -0.40
CA THR A 82 -1.78 -58.49 1.04
C THR A 82 -3.10 -58.13 1.71
N GLY A 83 -4.06 -57.62 0.95
CA GLY A 83 -5.43 -57.34 1.38
C GLY A 83 -6.24 -56.61 0.33
N TRP A 84 -7.39 -56.07 0.75
CA TRP A 84 -8.26 -55.23 -0.08
C TRP A 84 -7.92 -53.75 0.13
N VAL A 85 -7.43 -53.09 -0.92
CA VAL A 85 -7.11 -51.66 -0.96
C VAL A 85 -8.28 -50.89 -1.58
N LYS A 86 -8.77 -49.86 -0.88
CA LYS A 86 -9.87 -49.03 -1.36
C LYS A 86 -9.45 -48.18 -2.57
N LEU A 87 -10.10 -48.39 -3.71
CA LEU A 87 -9.98 -47.59 -4.92
C LEU A 87 -10.86 -46.35 -4.81
N GLY A 88 -10.35 -45.32 -4.13
CA GLY A 88 -11.00 -44.01 -4.01
C GLY A 88 -12.32 -44.05 -3.25
N GLY A 89 -12.28 -43.82 -1.93
CA GLY A 89 -13.50 -43.55 -1.19
C GLY A 89 -13.36 -42.42 -0.20
N GLY A 90 -14.28 -41.47 -0.36
CA GLY A 90 -14.45 -40.27 0.42
C GLY A 90 -14.58 -40.49 1.93
N GLY A 91 -14.04 -39.53 2.66
CA GLY A 91 -14.24 -39.37 4.09
C GLY A 91 -13.08 -38.65 4.77
N GLY A 92 -12.97 -37.33 4.60
CA GLY A 92 -12.27 -36.48 5.56
C GLY A 92 -10.89 -35.93 5.16
N GLY A 93 -10.77 -35.30 3.99
CA GLY A 93 -9.66 -34.40 3.71
C GLY A 93 -9.28 -34.35 2.23
N VAL A 94 -9.01 -33.15 1.72
CA VAL A 94 -8.15 -33.00 0.55
C VAL A 94 -6.75 -33.41 1.01
N GLY A 95 -6.35 -34.65 0.73
CA GLY A 95 -4.99 -35.14 0.99
C GLY A 95 -4.05 -34.74 -0.14
N GLY A 96 -2.78 -34.50 0.19
CA GLY A 96 -1.72 -34.16 -0.76
C GLY A 96 -0.34 -34.22 -0.10
N SER A 97 0.73 -34.17 -0.90
CA SER A 97 2.13 -34.24 -0.45
C SER A 97 2.73 -32.88 -0.04
N GLY A 98 1.90 -31.85 0.19
CA GLY A 98 2.35 -30.51 0.54
C GLY A 98 3.00 -30.43 1.93
N SER A 99 3.91 -29.48 2.14
CA SER A 99 4.47 -29.22 3.47
C SER A 99 3.49 -28.40 4.32
N PRO A 100 3.36 -28.69 5.63
CA PRO A 100 2.53 -27.89 6.53
C PRO A 100 2.88 -26.40 6.46
N SER A 101 1.86 -25.55 6.60
CA SER A 101 1.98 -24.08 6.65
C SER A 101 2.46 -23.38 5.37
N GLN A 102 2.87 -24.09 4.32
CA GLN A 102 3.07 -23.48 3.01
C GLN A 102 1.73 -23.20 2.34
N VAL A 103 1.60 -22.01 1.74
CA VAL A 103 0.46 -21.76 0.85
C VAL A 103 0.71 -22.45 -0.48
N ALA A 104 -0.26 -23.25 -0.93
CA ALA A 104 -0.19 -23.97 -2.20
C ALA A 104 -0.41 -23.02 -3.40
N PHE A 105 0.41 -23.17 -4.44
CA PHE A 105 0.26 -22.43 -5.71
C PHE A 105 0.65 -23.32 -6.90
N TRP A 106 0.08 -23.04 -8.08
CA TRP A 106 0.40 -23.78 -9.31
C TRP A 106 1.81 -23.45 -9.79
N THR A 107 2.59 -24.48 -10.09
CA THR A 107 3.93 -24.35 -10.70
C THR A 107 3.91 -24.73 -12.20
N SER A 108 2.85 -25.39 -12.65
CA SER A 108 2.53 -25.65 -14.07
C SER A 108 1.01 -25.77 -14.25
N SER A 109 0.54 -26.05 -15.48
CA SER A 109 -0.88 -26.25 -15.79
C SER A 109 -1.54 -27.41 -15.04
N ASN A 110 -0.76 -28.33 -14.47
CA ASN A 110 -1.25 -29.53 -13.79
C ASN A 110 -0.51 -29.89 -12.49
N THR A 111 0.37 -29.01 -11.98
CA THR A 111 1.19 -29.28 -10.78
C THR A 111 1.03 -28.17 -9.75
N ILE A 112 0.77 -28.57 -8.50
CA ILE A 112 0.75 -27.70 -7.32
C ILE A 112 2.07 -27.84 -6.56
N GLY A 113 2.64 -26.72 -6.14
CA GLY A 113 3.80 -26.64 -5.25
C GLY A 113 3.56 -25.71 -4.06
N GLY A 114 4.61 -25.49 -3.28
CA GLY A 114 4.64 -24.58 -2.13
C GLY A 114 6.06 -24.07 -1.89
N ASN A 115 6.20 -22.98 -1.12
CA ASN A 115 7.50 -22.40 -0.78
C ASN A 115 7.44 -21.71 0.58
N ASN A 116 8.51 -21.79 1.38
CA ASN A 116 8.59 -21.13 2.68
C ASN A 116 8.56 -19.59 2.61
N ASN A 117 8.79 -19.01 1.43
CA ASN A 117 8.65 -17.58 1.19
C ASN A 117 7.18 -17.12 1.10
N LEU A 118 6.21 -18.02 1.02
CA LEU A 118 4.79 -17.73 1.11
C LEU A 118 4.16 -18.63 2.18
N TRP A 119 4.10 -18.11 3.40
CA TRP A 119 3.88 -18.89 4.60
C TRP A 119 2.60 -18.48 5.33
N TRP A 120 1.77 -19.46 5.66
CA TRP A 120 0.62 -19.30 6.55
C TRP A 120 0.87 -20.00 7.88
N ASP A 121 1.11 -19.21 8.93
CA ASP A 121 1.24 -19.73 10.29
C ASP A 121 -0.16 -20.05 10.85
N ASN A 122 -0.51 -21.34 10.83
CA ASN A 122 -1.79 -21.85 11.32
C ASN A 122 -2.00 -21.60 12.82
N THR A 123 -0.93 -21.54 13.61
CA THR A 123 -1.02 -21.39 15.07
C THR A 123 -1.42 -19.96 15.43
N ASN A 124 -0.82 -18.97 14.77
CA ASN A 124 -1.03 -17.55 15.09
C ASN A 124 -1.98 -16.83 14.11
N ALA A 125 -2.42 -17.51 13.05
CA ALA A 125 -3.18 -16.97 11.93
C ALA A 125 -2.50 -15.72 11.33
N ARG A 126 -1.28 -15.91 10.80
CA ARG A 126 -0.41 -14.86 10.24
C ARG A 126 0.10 -15.24 8.86
N LEU A 127 0.15 -14.26 7.96
CA LEU A 127 0.76 -14.39 6.63
C LEU A 127 2.19 -13.86 6.67
N GLY A 128 3.15 -14.72 6.35
CA GLY A 128 4.55 -14.37 6.14
C GLY A 128 4.90 -14.36 4.65
N ILE A 129 5.57 -13.30 4.19
CA ILE A 129 6.18 -13.22 2.86
C ILE A 129 7.69 -13.07 3.05
N GLY A 130 8.47 -14.02 2.55
CA GLY A 130 9.93 -14.09 2.78
C GLY A 130 10.34 -14.43 4.22
N THR A 131 9.40 -14.92 5.05
CA THR A 131 9.65 -15.40 6.42
C THR A 131 8.70 -16.54 6.78
N SER A 132 9.21 -17.58 7.43
CA SER A 132 8.42 -18.69 8.00
C SER A 132 8.04 -18.46 9.47
N SER A 133 8.43 -17.33 10.06
CA SER A 133 8.18 -16.99 11.46
C SER A 133 7.63 -15.55 11.58
N PRO A 134 6.42 -15.28 11.06
CA PRO A 134 5.85 -13.93 11.05
C PRO A 134 5.53 -13.43 12.47
N ALA A 135 6.02 -12.23 12.81
CA ALA A 135 5.75 -11.55 14.08
C ALA A 135 4.41 -10.79 14.09
N PHE A 136 3.91 -10.40 12.92
CA PHE A 136 2.69 -9.63 12.74
C PHE A 136 1.68 -10.35 11.83
N LYS A 137 0.44 -9.84 11.74
CA LYS A 137 -0.63 -10.45 10.91
C LYS A 137 -0.26 -10.57 9.44
N LEU A 138 0.42 -9.57 8.92
CA LEU A 138 1.17 -9.62 7.67
C LEU A 138 2.60 -9.21 8.01
N ASP A 139 3.55 -10.10 7.76
CA ASP A 139 4.97 -9.84 7.95
C ASP A 139 5.71 -10.11 6.65
N VAL A 140 6.35 -9.08 6.10
CA VAL A 140 7.04 -9.13 4.80
C VAL A 140 8.49 -8.82 5.04
N LYS A 141 9.37 -9.78 4.74
CA LYS A 141 10.81 -9.69 4.94
C LYS A 141 11.54 -9.94 3.63
N THR A 142 12.46 -9.05 3.28
CA THR A 142 13.34 -9.20 2.12
C THR A 142 14.70 -8.57 2.39
N HIS A 143 15.70 -8.94 1.59
CA HIS A 143 16.99 -8.24 1.50
C HIS A 143 17.02 -7.24 0.32
N ASP A 144 15.96 -7.18 -0.48
CA ASP A 144 15.82 -6.25 -1.60
C ASP A 144 15.55 -4.82 -1.11
N THR A 145 15.84 -3.84 -1.98
CA THR A 145 15.56 -2.42 -1.70
C THR A 145 14.07 -2.13 -1.51
N ILE A 146 13.18 -2.90 -2.16
CA ILE A 146 11.73 -2.66 -2.13
C ILE A 146 11.05 -3.85 -1.47
N CYS A 147 10.52 -3.64 -0.28
CA CYS A 147 9.74 -4.65 0.45
C CYS A 147 8.34 -4.85 -0.14
N ALA A 148 7.67 -3.77 -0.54
CA ALA A 148 6.36 -3.81 -1.19
C ALA A 148 6.19 -2.64 -2.17
N ARG A 149 5.51 -2.89 -3.30
CA ARG A 149 5.17 -1.87 -4.30
C ARG A 149 3.67 -1.82 -4.54
N PHE A 150 3.08 -0.64 -4.38
CA PHE A 150 1.65 -0.38 -4.64
C PHE A 150 1.50 0.52 -5.87
N THR A 151 1.35 -0.07 -7.05
CA THR A 151 1.34 0.61 -8.36
C THR A 151 -0.01 0.45 -9.07
N SER A 152 -0.41 1.48 -9.82
CA SER A 152 -1.71 1.57 -10.51
C SER A 152 -1.48 2.09 -11.92
N SER A 153 -2.02 1.39 -12.92
CA SER A 153 -2.02 1.82 -14.32
C SER A 153 -2.98 2.98 -14.63
N SER A 154 -3.76 3.42 -13.63
CA SER A 154 -4.77 4.49 -13.77
C SER A 154 -4.53 5.66 -12.80
N ASN A 155 -3.30 5.81 -12.28
CA ASN A 155 -2.87 6.90 -11.40
C ASN A 155 -3.60 6.99 -10.04
N LYS A 156 -4.11 5.87 -9.51
CA LYS A 156 -4.89 5.84 -8.25
C LYS A 156 -4.28 4.97 -7.14
N SER A 157 -2.97 4.77 -7.14
CA SER A 157 -2.29 4.02 -6.08
C SER A 157 -2.36 4.75 -4.74
N ILE A 158 -2.93 4.10 -3.73
CA ILE A 158 -2.96 4.62 -2.36
C ILE A 158 -2.64 3.47 -1.39
N LEU A 159 -1.69 3.68 -0.49
CA LEU A 159 -1.60 2.90 0.74
C LEU A 159 -2.45 3.57 1.82
N LYS A 160 -3.64 3.01 2.09
CA LYS A 160 -4.55 3.53 3.12
C LYS A 160 -4.30 2.84 4.46
N ILE A 161 -3.99 3.62 5.49
CA ILE A 161 -3.92 3.15 6.89
C ILE A 161 -4.97 3.92 7.67
N SER A 162 -5.99 3.22 8.18
CA SER A 162 -7.11 3.83 8.91
C SER A 162 -7.51 3.03 10.14
N ASN A 163 -7.99 3.72 11.17
CA ASN A 163 -8.60 3.13 12.36
C ASN A 163 -10.08 3.57 12.42
N GLY A 164 -10.99 2.65 12.73
CA GLY A 164 -12.43 2.90 12.81
C GLY A 164 -12.93 3.42 14.17
N TYR A 165 -12.04 3.66 15.15
CA TYR A 165 -12.40 4.09 16.49
C TYR A 165 -12.48 5.61 16.62
N THR A 166 -13.56 6.13 17.20
CA THR A 166 -13.85 7.57 17.32
C THR A 166 -13.34 8.21 18.62
N VAL A 167 -12.82 7.41 19.56
CA VAL A 167 -12.42 7.86 20.91
C VAL A 167 -10.89 7.86 21.09
N TYR A 168 -10.37 8.93 21.69
CA TYR A 168 -8.95 9.19 21.94
C TYR A 168 -8.34 8.32 23.06
N PRO A 169 -7.01 8.05 23.05
CA PRO A 169 -6.00 8.38 22.03
C PRO A 169 -5.52 7.14 21.24
N ARG A 170 -5.80 7.05 19.93
CA ARG A 170 -5.15 6.10 19.02
C ARG A 170 -4.97 6.71 17.63
N SER A 171 -3.85 6.46 16.97
CA SER A 171 -3.58 6.91 15.59
C SER A 171 -3.14 5.75 14.71
N SER A 172 -3.66 5.71 13.49
CA SER A 172 -3.02 5.01 12.39
C SER A 172 -1.72 5.73 12.08
N LYS A 173 -0.61 5.02 12.16
CA LYS A 173 0.73 5.57 11.92
C LYS A 173 1.35 4.81 10.76
N LEU A 174 2.04 5.54 9.89
CA LEU A 174 3.05 4.98 9.03
C LEU A 174 4.38 5.17 9.76
N PHE A 175 4.95 4.07 10.25
CA PHE A 175 6.24 4.08 10.95
C PHE A 175 7.36 3.86 9.94
N PHE A 176 8.42 4.63 10.08
CA PHE A 176 9.66 4.46 9.35
C PHE A 176 10.75 4.25 10.39
N ASP A 177 11.14 2.99 10.59
CA ASP A 177 12.12 2.56 11.59
C ASP A 177 13.44 2.27 10.88
N LEU A 178 14.48 3.04 11.19
CA LEU A 178 15.84 2.86 10.70
C LEU A 178 16.79 3.20 11.85
N ALA A 179 17.70 2.27 12.17
CA ALA A 179 18.67 2.47 13.24
C ALA A 179 19.66 3.61 12.97
N ASP A 180 19.91 4.02 11.72
CA ASP A 180 21.07 4.90 11.43
C ASP A 180 21.06 5.79 10.17
N ILE A 181 19.93 6.12 9.53
CA ILE A 181 19.95 7.15 8.46
C ILE A 181 18.64 7.91 8.32
N SER A 182 18.76 9.21 8.01
CA SER A 182 17.68 10.17 7.78
C SER A 182 16.54 9.59 6.96
N PHE A 183 15.34 9.62 7.53
CA PHE A 183 14.11 9.28 6.83
C PHE A 183 13.56 10.53 6.10
N GLY A 184 13.36 10.43 4.79
CA GLY A 184 12.71 11.47 3.99
C GLY A 184 11.51 10.91 3.23
N LEU A 185 10.36 11.58 3.33
CA LEU A 185 9.28 11.38 2.37
C LEU A 185 9.65 12.16 1.09
N ILE A 186 10.05 11.47 0.03
CA ILE A 186 10.35 12.08 -1.27
C ILE A 186 9.06 12.13 -2.09
N PHE A 187 8.68 13.32 -2.55
CA PHE A 187 7.55 13.51 -3.45
C PHE A 187 8.05 14.15 -4.75
N GLU A 188 7.77 13.51 -5.88
CA GLU A 188 8.09 14.06 -7.21
C GLU A 188 7.06 15.13 -7.66
N ARG A 189 5.98 15.31 -6.89
CA ARG A 189 4.91 16.31 -7.09
C ARG A 189 4.42 16.88 -5.74
N ASP A 190 3.41 17.74 -5.78
CA ASP A 190 2.81 18.34 -4.60
C ASP A 190 2.39 17.30 -3.55
N ILE A 191 2.76 17.57 -2.30
CA ILE A 191 2.33 16.82 -1.14
C ILE A 191 1.11 17.49 -0.53
N THR A 192 -0.01 16.78 -0.48
CA THR A 192 -1.18 17.20 0.29
C THR A 192 -1.18 16.47 1.63
N ILE A 193 -0.89 17.17 2.71
CA ILE A 193 -1.04 16.65 4.08
C ILE A 193 -2.22 17.34 4.75
N GLN A 194 -3.29 16.60 5.02
CA GLN A 194 -4.53 17.13 5.60
C GLN A 194 -4.94 16.32 6.83
N GLY A 195 -5.68 16.95 7.75
CA GLY A 195 -6.33 16.26 8.87
C GLY A 195 -5.49 16.08 10.14
N PHE A 196 -4.41 16.86 10.32
CA PHE A 196 -3.74 16.92 11.62
C PHE A 196 -4.66 17.57 12.65
N LYS A 197 -4.82 16.92 13.80
CA LYS A 197 -5.65 17.44 14.90
C LYS A 197 -4.90 18.31 15.91
N ASP A 198 -3.58 18.41 15.75
CA ASP A 198 -2.77 19.19 16.67
C ASP A 198 -1.63 19.88 15.93
N LYS A 199 -0.50 19.19 15.73
CA LYS A 199 0.68 19.79 15.13
C LYS A 199 1.35 18.88 14.10
N PHE A 200 2.00 19.51 13.12
CA PHE A 200 2.96 18.87 12.23
C PHE A 200 4.37 19.36 12.58
N TYR A 201 5.32 18.45 12.70
CA TYR A 201 6.65 18.75 13.21
C TYR A 201 7.73 18.32 12.23
N PHE A 202 8.78 19.13 12.16
CA PHE A 202 10.10 18.74 11.68
C PHE A 202 11.01 18.58 12.91
N TYR A 203 11.54 17.38 13.16
CA TYR A 203 12.30 17.05 14.37
C TYR A 203 13.79 16.82 14.11
N ASN A 204 14.62 17.12 15.13
CA ASN A 204 15.94 16.53 15.29
C ASN A 204 16.07 15.96 16.72
N LYS A 205 16.13 14.63 16.81
CA LYS A 205 16.22 13.79 18.02
C LYS A 205 15.12 14.01 19.06
N THR A 206 15.09 15.16 19.72
CA THR A 206 14.20 15.42 20.86
C THR A 206 13.46 16.76 20.78
N ASN A 207 13.96 17.72 20.00
CA ASN A 207 13.35 19.05 19.87
C ASN A 207 12.89 19.31 18.43
N PRO A 208 11.73 19.95 18.22
CA PRO A 208 11.31 20.34 16.89
C PRO A 208 12.17 21.49 16.37
N ILE A 209 12.70 21.34 15.15
CA ILE A 209 13.30 22.43 14.39
C ILE A 209 12.20 23.41 13.95
N MET A 210 11.06 22.86 13.52
CA MET A 210 9.91 23.65 13.09
C MET A 210 8.61 22.92 13.44
N VAL A 211 7.60 23.68 13.84
CA VAL A 211 6.25 23.19 14.14
C VAL A 211 5.22 24.01 13.38
N PHE A 212 4.26 23.33 12.77
CA PHE A 212 3.00 23.92 12.32
C PHE A 212 1.95 23.53 13.34
N ASP A 213 1.57 24.48 14.17
CA ASP A 213 0.48 24.35 15.12
C ASP A 213 -0.82 24.67 14.37
N ILE A 214 -1.58 23.63 14.05
CA ILE A 214 -2.77 23.77 13.21
C ILE A 214 -3.95 24.30 14.03
N ASN A 215 -4.02 23.92 15.32
CA ASN A 215 -5.06 24.40 16.24
C ASN A 215 -4.96 25.91 16.42
N GLU A 216 -3.76 26.42 16.65
CA GLU A 216 -3.51 27.85 16.87
C GLU A 216 -3.22 28.61 15.57
N ARG A 217 -3.06 27.92 14.44
CA ARG A 217 -2.72 28.46 13.11
C ARG A 217 -1.37 29.21 13.12
N ARG A 218 -0.36 28.61 13.74
CA ARG A 218 0.97 29.20 13.97
C ARG A 218 2.09 28.34 13.41
N VAL A 219 3.19 28.98 13.09
CA VAL A 219 4.47 28.36 12.73
C VAL A 219 5.49 28.73 13.81
N GLY A 220 6.05 27.73 14.48
CA GLY A 220 7.19 27.89 15.39
C GLY A 220 8.47 27.40 14.73
N ILE A 221 9.57 28.12 14.87
CA ILE A 221 10.92 27.70 14.50
C ILE A 221 11.75 27.69 15.78
N GLY A 222 12.32 26.54 16.12
CA GLY A 222 13.06 26.32 17.37
C GLY A 222 12.19 26.30 18.65
N THR A 223 10.86 26.24 18.52
CA THR A 223 9.91 26.19 19.65
C THR A 223 8.74 25.27 19.35
N ASN A 224 8.21 24.61 20.38
CA ASN A 224 7.03 23.74 20.31
C ASN A 224 5.73 24.45 20.74
N ASN A 225 5.83 25.68 21.24
CA ASN A 225 4.71 26.47 21.76
C ASN A 225 4.73 27.89 21.17
N PRO A 226 4.52 28.03 19.84
CA PRO A 226 4.53 29.34 19.19
C PRO A 226 3.47 30.26 19.79
N GLN A 227 3.85 31.49 20.16
CA GLN A 227 2.94 32.49 20.74
C GLN A 227 2.43 33.52 19.72
N SER A 228 2.94 33.44 18.48
CA SER A 228 2.60 34.30 17.34
C SER A 228 2.41 33.46 16.09
N ARG A 229 1.76 34.00 15.04
CA ARG A 229 1.58 33.31 13.75
C ARG A 229 2.89 32.80 13.16
N LEU A 230 3.96 33.57 13.31
CA LEU A 230 5.34 33.12 13.14
C LEU A 230 6.08 33.42 14.44
N HIS A 231 6.60 32.39 15.11
CA HIS A 231 7.45 32.52 16.29
C HIS A 231 8.80 31.90 15.98
N VAL A 232 9.85 32.73 15.88
CA VAL A 232 11.24 32.26 15.80
C VAL A 232 11.85 32.36 17.19
N ALA A 233 12.17 31.22 17.82
CA ALA A 233 12.85 31.17 19.10
C ALA A 233 14.37 31.29 18.90
N GLY A 234 14.80 32.46 18.43
CA GLY A 234 16.19 32.78 18.10
C GLY A 234 16.31 34.04 17.27
N SER A 235 17.52 34.35 16.82
CA SER A 235 17.80 35.51 15.97
C SER A 235 17.26 35.34 14.55
N ILE A 236 16.83 36.44 13.93
CA ILE A 236 16.46 36.51 12.51
C ILE A 236 17.55 37.28 11.77
N SER A 237 18.12 36.68 10.72
CA SER A 237 19.03 37.38 9.80
C SER A 237 18.21 38.16 8.78
N LEU A 238 18.53 39.44 8.60
CA LEU A 238 17.84 40.35 7.67
C LEU A 238 18.84 40.96 6.68
N PRO A 239 18.45 41.23 5.42
CA PRO A 239 19.35 41.80 4.43
C PRO A 239 19.90 43.19 4.83
N VAL A 240 21.19 43.40 4.56
CA VAL A 240 21.89 44.68 4.76
C VAL A 240 22.55 45.09 3.45
N LYS A 241 22.28 46.31 2.99
CA LYS A 241 22.83 46.89 1.77
C LYS A 241 23.49 48.22 2.06
N THR A 242 24.69 48.44 1.53
CA THR A 242 25.36 49.74 1.56
C THR A 242 25.26 50.41 0.20
N VAL A 243 24.92 51.70 0.17
CA VAL A 243 24.81 52.51 -1.04
C VAL A 243 25.60 53.80 -0.89
N ASN A 244 26.18 54.28 -1.98
CA ASN A 244 26.97 55.51 -2.05
C ASN A 244 26.49 56.49 -3.15
N MET A 245 25.30 56.25 -3.68
CA MET A 245 24.58 57.02 -4.69
C MET A 245 23.08 57.01 -4.36
N ASP A 246 22.29 57.79 -5.08
CA ASP A 246 20.83 57.70 -5.00
C ASP A 246 20.37 56.27 -5.30
N TYR A 247 19.35 55.81 -4.58
CA TYR A 247 18.94 54.41 -4.61
C TYR A 247 17.43 54.24 -4.41
N THR A 248 16.83 53.37 -5.21
CA THR A 248 15.44 52.92 -5.02
C THR A 248 15.45 51.53 -4.40
N ALA A 249 14.85 51.38 -3.23
CA ALA A 249 14.80 50.11 -2.50
C ALA A 249 13.97 49.06 -3.24
N THR A 250 14.37 47.79 -3.12
CA THR A 250 13.67 46.65 -3.71
C THR A 250 12.94 45.83 -2.64
N ASP A 251 12.28 44.74 -3.05
CA ASP A 251 11.64 43.78 -2.14
C ASP A 251 12.63 42.92 -1.35
N SER A 252 13.92 42.96 -1.70
CA SER A 252 14.99 42.23 -1.03
C SER A 252 15.74 43.07 0.01
N ASP A 253 15.50 44.38 0.07
CA ASP A 253 16.14 45.26 1.03
C ASP A 253 15.39 45.27 2.37
N TYR A 254 16.14 45.40 3.46
CA TYR A 254 15.60 45.70 4.80
C TYR A 254 16.37 46.86 5.42
N MET A 255 17.68 46.68 5.63
CA MET A 255 18.57 47.73 6.14
C MET A 255 19.41 48.34 5.02
N ILE A 256 19.31 49.66 4.86
CA ILE A 256 20.05 50.44 3.87
C ILE A 256 21.00 51.39 4.60
N LEU A 257 22.29 51.12 4.48
CA LEU A 257 23.36 51.96 4.97
C LEU A 257 23.78 52.94 3.87
N VAL A 258 23.70 54.23 4.16
CA VAL A 258 23.87 55.28 3.16
C VAL A 258 25.13 56.07 3.43
N ASP A 259 26.05 56.04 2.48
CA ASP A 259 27.23 56.89 2.42
C ASP A 259 26.95 58.09 1.49
N ALA A 260 26.76 59.26 2.10
CA ALA A 260 26.59 60.54 1.43
C ALA A 260 27.88 61.36 1.35
N SER A 261 29.07 60.77 1.57
CA SER A 261 30.34 61.49 1.48
C SER A 261 30.56 62.12 0.10
N GLY A 262 30.10 61.45 -0.97
CA GLY A 262 30.17 61.94 -2.35
C GLY A 262 29.06 62.89 -2.79
N GLY A 263 28.28 63.44 -1.85
CA GLY A 263 27.17 64.37 -2.11
C GLY A 263 25.86 63.94 -1.46
N VAL A 264 24.85 64.81 -1.54
CA VAL A 264 23.49 64.51 -1.07
C VAL A 264 22.98 63.19 -1.68
N ARG A 265 22.22 62.42 -0.90
CA ARG A 265 21.64 61.14 -1.33
C ARG A 265 20.15 61.11 -1.15
N THR A 266 19.46 60.52 -2.11
CA THR A 266 18.02 60.25 -2.08
C THR A 266 17.79 58.74 -2.07
N ILE A 267 17.09 58.26 -1.05
CA ILE A 267 16.65 56.88 -0.91
C ILE A 267 15.14 56.82 -1.12
N THR A 268 14.72 56.22 -2.23
CA THR A 268 13.31 56.06 -2.59
C THR A 268 12.78 54.71 -2.12
N LEU A 269 11.72 54.71 -1.32
CA LEU A 269 11.10 53.50 -0.76
C LEU A 269 9.83 53.11 -1.54
N PRO A 270 9.65 51.84 -1.95
CA PRO A 270 8.45 51.40 -2.69
C PRO A 270 7.25 51.21 -1.76
N VAL A 271 6.11 51.79 -2.13
CA VAL A 271 4.88 51.78 -1.32
C VAL A 271 4.21 50.40 -1.33
N VAL A 272 4.49 49.60 -0.30
CA VAL A 272 3.95 48.23 -0.12
C VAL A 272 3.53 48.03 1.34
N ALA A 273 2.23 47.77 1.56
CA ALA A 273 1.66 47.61 2.90
C ALA A 273 2.40 46.55 3.75
N GLY A 274 2.67 46.88 5.01
CA GLY A 274 3.32 46.03 6.00
C GLY A 274 4.84 45.88 5.84
N ARG A 275 5.45 46.47 4.80
CA ARG A 275 6.89 46.40 4.60
C ARG A 275 7.62 47.40 5.50
N VAL A 276 8.66 46.93 6.17
CA VAL A 276 9.54 47.73 7.02
C VAL A 276 10.87 47.97 6.31
N TYR A 277 11.34 49.21 6.33
CA TYR A 277 12.68 49.59 5.91
C TYR A 277 13.40 50.32 7.02
N VAL A 278 14.71 50.10 7.12
CA VAL A 278 15.62 50.81 8.02
C VAL A 278 16.65 51.53 7.16
N VAL A 279 16.69 52.86 7.24
CA VAL A 279 17.67 53.68 6.52
C VAL A 279 18.57 54.37 7.52
N LYS A 280 19.89 54.26 7.34
CA LYS A 280 20.87 54.83 8.26
C LYS A 280 21.99 55.53 7.50
N LYS A 281 22.26 56.79 7.85
CA LYS A 281 23.43 57.51 7.35
C LYS A 281 24.67 57.01 8.10
N ILE A 282 25.71 56.62 7.37
CA ILE A 282 26.93 56.03 7.95
C ILE A 282 28.17 56.92 7.85
N ASP A 283 28.13 57.97 7.05
CA ASP A 283 29.24 58.89 6.86
C ASP A 283 29.08 60.18 7.69
N SER A 284 30.20 60.84 7.98
CA SER A 284 30.26 62.06 8.79
C SER A 284 30.13 63.36 8.00
N SER A 285 29.88 63.30 6.69
CA SER A 285 29.73 64.52 5.89
C SER A 285 28.44 65.27 6.24
N VAL A 286 28.43 66.57 5.95
CA VAL A 286 27.25 67.44 6.10
C VAL A 286 26.16 67.16 5.04
N ASN A 287 26.45 66.29 4.07
CA ASN A 287 25.50 65.97 3.01
C ASN A 287 24.32 65.19 3.58
N ALA A 288 23.13 65.73 3.35
CA ALA A 288 21.88 65.12 3.78
C ALA A 288 21.61 63.80 3.05
N VAL A 289 20.98 62.86 3.75
CA VAL A 289 20.28 61.73 3.15
C VAL A 289 18.78 62.02 3.25
N TYR A 290 18.12 62.18 2.10
CA TYR A 290 16.67 62.26 2.01
C TYR A 290 16.10 60.87 1.82
N VAL A 291 15.21 60.46 2.71
CA VAL A 291 14.38 59.28 2.53
C VAL A 291 13.03 59.74 2.04
N ILE A 292 12.62 59.24 0.88
CA ILE A 292 11.36 59.61 0.23
C ILE A 292 10.56 58.35 -0.09
N PRO A 293 9.23 58.40 -0.05
CA PRO A 293 8.42 57.34 -0.60
C PRO A 293 8.30 57.53 -2.12
N ALA A 294 8.11 56.45 -2.88
CA ALA A 294 7.88 56.53 -4.33
C ALA A 294 6.58 57.31 -4.66
N SER A 295 5.62 57.30 -3.74
CA SER A 295 4.40 58.10 -3.73
C SER A 295 3.91 58.27 -2.29
N GLY A 296 3.03 59.24 -2.02
CA GLY A 296 2.53 59.48 -0.67
C GLY A 296 3.53 60.25 0.20
N THR A 297 3.48 60.02 1.50
CA THR A 297 4.20 60.78 2.53
C THR A 297 4.87 59.87 3.57
N ILE A 298 5.75 60.45 4.40
CA ILE A 298 6.31 59.87 5.62
C ILE A 298 5.87 60.78 6.77
N ASP A 299 4.98 60.30 7.64
CA ASP A 299 4.32 61.08 8.70
C ASP A 299 3.75 62.44 8.18
N GLY A 300 3.11 62.42 7.01
CA GLY A 300 2.52 63.61 6.38
C GLY A 300 3.51 64.54 5.65
N ALA A 301 4.82 64.26 5.69
CA ALA A 301 5.84 64.99 4.94
C ALA A 301 6.24 64.26 3.65
N SER A 302 6.63 64.99 2.59
CA SER A 302 7.10 64.38 1.34
C SER A 302 8.47 63.69 1.46
N SER A 303 9.23 63.97 2.52
CA SER A 303 10.54 63.37 2.78
C SER A 303 10.90 63.41 4.26
N HIS A 304 11.79 62.51 4.67
CA HIS A 304 12.47 62.56 5.96
C HIS A 304 13.98 62.76 5.74
N THR A 305 14.61 63.65 6.51
CA THR A 305 16.01 64.02 6.31
C THR A 305 16.91 63.52 7.44
N LEU A 306 17.96 62.79 7.09
CA LEU A 306 19.05 62.40 7.99
C LEU A 306 20.27 63.29 7.72
N LEU A 307 20.60 64.19 8.65
CA LEU A 307 21.69 65.17 8.51
C LEU A 307 23.02 64.72 9.12
N SER A 308 22.98 63.98 10.22
CA SER A 308 24.17 63.61 10.99
C SER A 308 24.50 62.13 10.84
N GLN A 309 25.78 61.79 11.01
CA GLN A 309 26.24 60.40 11.06
C GLN A 309 25.47 59.60 12.10
N TRP A 310 25.21 58.34 11.78
CA TRP A 310 24.53 57.36 12.63
C TRP A 310 23.05 57.64 12.91
N LYS A 311 22.50 58.74 12.39
CA LYS A 311 21.07 58.97 12.39
C LYS A 311 20.36 57.94 11.52
N CYS A 312 19.23 57.47 12.01
CA CYS A 312 18.51 56.35 11.43
C CYS A 312 17.00 56.57 11.52
N ILE A 313 16.28 56.08 10.52
CA ILE A 313 14.84 55.86 10.62
C ILE A 313 14.50 54.41 10.34
N SER A 314 13.51 53.90 11.06
CA SER A 314 12.76 52.70 10.71
C SER A 314 11.33 53.14 10.40
N VAL A 315 10.83 52.71 9.24
CA VAL A 315 9.50 53.10 8.75
C VAL A 315 8.72 51.87 8.32
N ILE A 316 7.40 51.91 8.49
CA ILE A 316 6.46 50.90 7.98
C ILE A 316 5.43 51.56 7.07
N CYS A 317 5.08 50.91 5.96
CA CYS A 317 4.08 51.41 5.02
C CYS A 317 2.70 50.78 5.29
N ASP A 318 1.61 51.55 5.16
CA ASP A 318 0.23 51.03 5.23
C ASP A 318 -0.35 50.66 3.85
N GLY A 319 0.42 50.90 2.77
CA GLY A 319 0.01 50.72 1.38
C GLY A 319 -0.23 52.04 0.64
N THR A 320 -0.18 53.18 1.33
CA THR A 320 -0.24 54.54 0.75
C THR A 320 0.88 55.42 1.29
N ASP A 321 1.00 55.49 2.61
CA ASP A 321 1.94 56.35 3.32
C ASP A 321 2.88 55.52 4.20
N TYR A 322 3.96 56.14 4.67
CA TYR A 322 4.88 55.58 5.65
C TYR A 322 4.72 56.26 7.01
N TYR A 323 4.90 55.47 8.06
CA TYR A 323 4.92 55.94 9.43
C TYR A 323 6.26 55.62 10.07
N ILE A 324 6.84 56.58 10.78
CA ILE A 324 8.09 56.36 11.50
C ILE A 324 7.79 55.57 12.77
N ILE A 325 8.37 54.37 12.87
CA ILE A 325 8.23 53.50 14.05
C ILE A 325 9.39 53.67 15.03
N SER A 326 10.54 54.18 14.56
CA SER A 326 11.69 54.53 15.38
C SER A 326 12.61 55.47 14.62
N SER A 327 13.14 56.47 15.32
CA SER A 327 14.19 57.35 14.82
C SER A 327 15.10 57.79 15.97
N TYR A 328 16.37 58.01 15.66
CA TYR A 328 17.35 58.58 16.59
C TYR A 328 18.54 59.17 15.85
#